data_AF-A0AAN4YZC7-F1
#
_entry.id   AF-A0AAN4YZC7-F1
#
_cell.length_a   1.000
_cell.length_b   1.000
_cell.length_c   1.000
_cell.angle_alpha   90.00
_cell.angle_beta   90.00
_cell.angle_gamma   90.00
#
_symmetry.space_group_name_H-M   'P 1'
#
loop_
_entity.id
_entity.type
_entity.pdbx_description
1 polymer ?
#
loop_
_entity_poly.entity_id
_entity_poly.type
_entity_poly.pdbx_seq_one_letter_code
_entity_poly.pdbx_strand_id
1 'polypeptide(L)'
;MERLYNSACKAFLHDGVDQPLHQECLAGTRLNTFDGIFLSVILLFGAALNRVMLDSRAFHSFYGPMYGKLTPQEQQRFCFHHVNVVLKGILLVCVSSSIVQVTIGGKEWTDPYYHHSSVTLWVTSTFAGYIVVAVSLLDLIYDTSLRLVYMVHHVGVLLAVQGLVFLIVNAPVERAQEMRYLGIMSEIGIFWGK
;
A
#
# COMPACT_ATOMS: atom_id res chain seq x y z
N MET A 1 -16.29 -10.83 14.24
CA MET A 1 -14.94 -11.06 13.69
C MET A 1 -13.82 -11.03 14.74
N GLU A 2 -13.93 -10.26 15.83
CA GLU A 2 -12.90 -10.26 16.91
C GLU A 2 -12.53 -11.63 17.47
N ARG A 3 -13.50 -12.55 17.62
CA ARG A 3 -13.20 -13.93 18.06
C ARG A 3 -12.27 -14.71 17.12
N LEU A 4 -12.33 -14.47 15.81
CA LEU A 4 -11.46 -15.11 14.81
C LEU A 4 -10.05 -14.52 14.83
N TYR A 5 -9.93 -13.19 14.99
CA TYR A 5 -8.62 -12.53 15.14
C TYR A 5 -7.94 -12.93 16.45
N ASN A 6 -8.69 -12.98 17.56
CA ASN A 6 -8.18 -13.39 18.86
C ASN A 6 -7.78 -14.88 18.90
N SER A 7 -8.36 -15.74 18.06
CA SER A 7 -7.93 -17.15 18.00
C SER A 7 -6.57 -17.35 17.35
N ALA A 8 -6.18 -16.51 16.39
CA ALA A 8 -4.87 -16.58 15.75
C ALA A 8 -3.75 -16.05 16.65
N CYS A 9 -4.04 -15.00 17.44
CA CYS A 9 -3.06 -14.36 18.33
C CYS A 9 -3.11 -14.87 19.79
N LYS A 10 -3.80 -15.99 20.05
CA LYS A 10 -4.00 -16.54 21.41
C LYS A 10 -2.72 -17.05 22.06
N ALA A 11 -1.74 -17.48 21.26
CA ALA A 11 -0.43 -17.94 21.75
C ALA A 11 0.30 -16.84 22.54
N PHE A 12 0.21 -15.58 22.08
CA PHE A 12 0.84 -14.43 22.74
C PHE A 12 0.21 -14.06 24.10
N LEU A 13 -1.01 -14.54 24.41
CA LEU A 13 -1.66 -14.30 25.70
C LEU A 13 -1.20 -15.29 26.79
N HIS A 14 -0.66 -16.45 26.41
CA HIS A 14 -0.34 -17.53 27.34
C HIS A 14 1.10 -17.48 27.86
N ASP A 15 2.04 -16.93 27.09
CA ASP A 15 3.48 -16.93 27.41
C ASP A 15 3.96 -15.69 28.20
N GLY A 16 3.06 -14.83 28.67
CA GLY A 16 3.43 -13.61 29.41
C GLY A 16 4.21 -12.59 28.55
N VAL A 17 4.12 -12.70 27.23
CA VAL A 17 4.80 -11.84 26.27
C VAL A 17 4.08 -10.49 26.14
N ASP A 18 4.89 -9.44 26.01
CA ASP A 18 4.52 -8.02 25.98
C ASP A 18 3.22 -7.69 25.21
N GLN A 19 2.30 -6.99 25.90
CA GLN A 19 1.04 -6.44 25.39
C GLN A 19 1.11 -5.73 24.01
N PRO A 20 2.19 -4.99 23.64
CA PRO A 20 2.35 -4.44 22.29
C PRO A 20 2.42 -5.51 21.19
N LEU A 21 3.06 -6.66 21.44
CA LEU A 21 3.23 -7.73 20.43
C LEU A 21 1.90 -8.40 20.08
N HIS A 22 1.01 -8.53 21.09
CA HIS A 22 -0.34 -9.01 20.87
C HIS A 22 -1.17 -8.05 20.00
N GLN A 23 -0.99 -6.73 20.19
CA GLN A 23 -1.65 -5.72 19.36
C GLN A 23 -1.12 -5.71 17.92
N GLU A 24 0.19 -5.86 17.72
CA GLU A 24 0.80 -5.99 16.40
C GLU A 24 0.29 -7.23 15.66
N CYS A 25 0.20 -8.39 16.33
CA CYS A 25 -0.38 -9.60 15.76
C CYS A 25 -1.84 -9.40 15.33
N LEU A 26 -2.67 -8.79 16.20
CA LEU A 26 -4.07 -8.51 15.88
C LEU A 26 -4.20 -7.56 14.70
N ALA A 27 -3.36 -6.53 14.62
CA ALA A 27 -3.31 -5.58 13.51
C ALA A 27 -2.90 -6.28 12.20
N GLY A 28 -1.85 -7.10 12.22
CA GLY A 28 -1.39 -7.87 11.07
C GLY A 28 -2.44 -8.87 10.55
N THR A 29 -3.09 -9.60 11.46
CA THR A 29 -4.13 -10.57 11.09
C THR A 29 -5.37 -9.89 10.49
N ARG A 30 -5.76 -8.74 11.03
CA ARG A 30 -6.83 -7.90 10.46
C ARG A 30 -6.45 -7.44 9.06
N LEU A 31 -5.27 -6.89 8.87
CA LEU A 31 -4.80 -6.39 7.57
C LEU A 31 -4.74 -7.47 6.50
N ASN A 32 -4.21 -8.65 6.83
CA ASN A 32 -4.13 -9.76 5.89
C ASN A 32 -5.52 -10.23 5.41
N THR A 33 -6.53 -10.14 6.27
CA THR A 33 -7.91 -10.47 5.90
C THR A 33 -8.49 -9.47 4.88
N PHE A 34 -8.01 -8.22 4.89
CA PHE A 34 -8.48 -7.16 3.99
C PHE A 34 -7.52 -6.85 2.83
N ASP A 35 -6.34 -7.49 2.77
CA ASP A 35 -5.32 -7.26 1.74
C ASP A 35 -5.90 -7.36 0.32
N GLY A 36 -6.47 -8.52 -0.02
CA GLY A 36 -7.07 -8.74 -1.34
C GLY A 36 -8.22 -7.78 -1.66
N ILE A 37 -8.95 -7.32 -0.64
CA ILE A 37 -10.03 -6.34 -0.80
C ILE A 37 -9.46 -4.95 -1.11
N PHE A 38 -8.45 -4.50 -0.35
CA PHE A 38 -7.81 -3.21 -0.59
C PHE A 38 -7.19 -3.14 -1.98
N LEU A 39 -6.43 -4.18 -2.38
CA LEU A 39 -5.82 -4.23 -3.70
C LEU A 39 -6.89 -4.21 -4.81
N SER A 40 -7.96 -5.00 -4.66
CA SER A 40 -9.06 -5.03 -5.63
C SER A 40 -9.76 -3.67 -5.76
N VAL A 41 -10.02 -2.99 -4.65
CA VAL A 41 -10.65 -1.66 -4.65
C VAL A 41 -9.76 -0.63 -5.34
N ILE A 42 -8.45 -0.62 -5.05
CA ILE A 42 -7.51 0.32 -5.67
C ILE A 42 -7.41 0.06 -7.19
N LEU A 43 -7.35 -1.20 -7.62
CA LEU A 43 -7.32 -1.55 -9.04
C LEU A 43 -8.63 -1.17 -9.76
N LEU A 44 -9.79 -1.42 -9.13
CA LEU A 44 -11.08 -0.99 -9.68
C LEU A 44 -11.17 0.54 -9.77
N PHE A 45 -10.69 1.25 -8.76
CA PHE A 45 -10.62 2.70 -8.77
C PHE A 45 -9.71 3.23 -9.89
N GLY A 46 -8.51 2.67 -10.04
CA GLY A 46 -7.59 3.02 -11.13
C GLY A 46 -8.19 2.73 -12.52
N ALA A 47 -8.85 1.58 -12.68
CA ALA A 47 -9.53 1.21 -13.93
C ALA A 47 -10.73 2.13 -14.22
N ALA A 48 -11.51 2.49 -13.20
CA ALA A 48 -12.64 3.40 -13.33
C ALA A 48 -12.17 4.82 -13.70
N LEU A 49 -11.16 5.35 -13.01
CA LEU A 49 -10.53 6.63 -13.35
C LEU A 49 -10.02 6.63 -14.80
N ASN A 50 -9.33 5.57 -15.21
CA ASN A 50 -8.84 5.45 -16.57
C ASN A 50 -9.98 5.45 -17.59
N ARG A 51 -11.08 4.72 -17.33
CA ARG A 51 -12.27 4.73 -18.19
C ARG A 51 -12.95 6.09 -18.25
N VAL A 52 -13.08 6.78 -17.13
CA VAL A 52 -13.68 8.12 -17.07
C VAL A 52 -12.80 9.12 -17.83
N MET A 53 -11.48 9.07 -17.67
CA MET A 53 -10.55 9.94 -18.38
C MET A 53 -10.51 9.67 -19.90
N LEU A 54 -10.74 8.42 -20.31
CA LEU A 54 -10.83 8.02 -21.72
C LEU A 54 -12.17 8.40 -22.38
N ASP A 55 -13.20 8.73 -21.61
CA ASP A 55 -14.46 9.18 -22.17
C ASP A 55 -14.26 10.55 -22.86
N SER A 56 -14.67 10.65 -24.13
CA SER A 56 -14.36 11.76 -25.02
C SER A 56 -14.79 13.12 -24.46
N ARG A 57 -15.89 13.15 -23.68
CA ARG A 57 -16.39 14.37 -23.02
C ARG A 57 -15.51 14.82 -21.86
N ALA A 58 -15.09 13.90 -21.01
CA ALA A 58 -14.22 14.21 -19.87
C ALA A 58 -12.82 14.59 -20.36
N PHE A 59 -12.29 13.88 -21.35
CA PHE A 59 -10.99 14.15 -21.93
C PHE A 59 -10.91 15.57 -22.55
N HIS A 60 -11.92 15.95 -23.34
CA HIS A 60 -11.99 17.28 -23.95
C HIS A 60 -12.21 18.39 -22.90
N SER A 61 -12.89 18.08 -21.79
CA SER A 61 -13.11 19.02 -20.67
C SER A 61 -11.86 19.22 -19.81
N PHE A 62 -11.10 18.16 -19.52
CA PHE A 62 -9.94 18.20 -18.63
C PHE A 62 -8.63 18.59 -19.33
N TYR A 63 -8.40 18.08 -20.54
CA TYR A 63 -7.13 18.29 -21.27
C TYR A 63 -7.27 19.22 -22.47
N GLY A 64 -8.49 19.43 -22.98
CA GLY A 64 -8.77 20.36 -24.07
C GLY A 64 -8.68 19.76 -25.48
N PRO A 65 -9.11 20.52 -26.50
CA PRO A 65 -9.25 20.04 -27.88
C PRO A 65 -7.93 19.62 -28.55
N MET A 66 -6.80 20.16 -28.10
CA MET A 66 -5.48 19.89 -28.67
C MET A 66 -5.09 18.41 -28.51
N TYR A 67 -5.37 17.83 -27.35
CA TYR A 67 -5.05 16.44 -27.05
C TYR A 67 -6.05 15.46 -27.70
N GLY A 68 -7.22 15.94 -28.12
CA GLY A 68 -8.21 15.16 -28.87
C GLY A 68 -7.72 14.69 -30.25
N LYS A 69 -6.63 15.30 -30.77
CA LYS A 69 -6.02 14.96 -32.07
C LYS A 69 -4.95 13.87 -32.00
N LEU A 70 -4.55 13.44 -30.80
CA LEU A 70 -3.60 12.33 -30.60
C LEU A 70 -4.23 10.99 -31.03
N THR A 71 -3.39 10.02 -31.37
CA THR A 71 -3.89 8.67 -31.67
C THR A 71 -4.54 8.06 -30.42
N PRO A 72 -5.53 7.17 -30.56
CA PRO A 72 -6.21 6.55 -29.42
C PRO A 72 -5.24 5.79 -28.48
N GLN A 73 -4.15 5.24 -29.01
CA GLN A 73 -3.10 4.61 -28.20
C GLN A 73 -2.32 5.63 -27.36
N GLU A 74 -1.97 6.79 -27.93
CA GLU A 74 -1.27 7.86 -27.20
C GLU A 74 -2.16 8.49 -26.13
N GLN A 75 -3.45 8.69 -26.42
CA GLN A 75 -4.44 9.17 -25.45
C GLN A 75 -4.57 8.21 -24.27
N GLN A 76 -4.67 6.91 -24.54
CA GLN A 76 -4.72 5.89 -23.48
C GLN A 76 -3.48 5.90 -22.62
N ARG A 77 -2.28 5.98 -23.23
CA ARG A 77 -1.02 6.06 -22.48
C ARG A 77 -0.94 7.30 -21.62
N PHE A 78 -1.37 8.45 -22.15
CA PHE A 78 -1.35 9.73 -21.45
C PHE A 78 -2.32 9.77 -20.26
N CYS A 79 -3.55 9.28 -20.44
CA CYS A 79 -4.53 9.14 -19.37
C CYS A 79 -4.04 8.20 -18.27
N PHE A 80 -3.51 7.05 -18.67
CA PHE A 80 -2.95 6.07 -17.75
C PHE A 80 -1.80 6.66 -16.92
N HIS A 81 -0.91 7.42 -17.56
CA HIS A 81 0.17 8.12 -16.88
C HIS A 81 -0.36 9.10 -15.82
N HIS A 82 -1.43 9.86 -16.13
CA HIS A 82 -2.06 10.77 -15.16
C HIS A 82 -2.68 10.03 -13.98
N VAL A 83 -3.37 8.91 -14.23
CA VAL A 83 -3.92 8.06 -13.14
C VAL A 83 -2.79 7.57 -12.23
N ASN A 84 -1.66 7.15 -12.80
CA ASN A 84 -0.49 6.74 -12.02
C ASN A 84 0.13 7.89 -11.23
N VAL A 85 0.20 9.09 -11.79
CA VAL A 85 0.66 10.29 -11.06
C VAL A 85 -0.26 10.60 -9.89
N VAL A 86 -1.59 10.53 -10.08
CA VAL A 86 -2.58 10.76 -9.02
C VAL A 86 -2.44 9.72 -7.91
N LEU A 87 -2.35 8.43 -8.25
CA LEU A 87 -2.16 7.35 -7.28
C LEU A 87 -0.85 7.53 -6.49
N LYS A 88 0.26 7.87 -7.16
CA LYS A 88 1.54 8.18 -6.50
C LYS A 88 1.44 9.41 -5.59
N GLY A 89 0.63 10.40 -5.96
CA GLY A 89 0.34 11.56 -5.10
C GLY A 89 -0.40 11.18 -3.82
N ILE A 90 -1.44 10.35 -3.92
CA ILE A 90 -2.20 9.84 -2.75
C ILE A 90 -1.27 9.02 -1.85
N LEU A 91 -0.47 8.12 -2.43
CA LEU A 91 0.58 7.37 -1.74
C LEU A 91 1.50 8.28 -0.95
N LEU A 92 2.05 9.31 -1.60
CA LEU A 92 2.99 10.24 -0.98
C LEU A 92 2.36 10.95 0.24
N VAL A 93 1.11 11.42 0.11
CA VAL A 93 0.38 12.06 1.20
C VAL A 93 0.13 11.08 2.36
N CYS A 94 -0.34 9.87 2.08
CA CYS A 94 -0.61 8.86 3.11
C CYS A 94 0.66 8.47 3.88
N VAL A 95 1.78 8.24 3.18
CA VAL A 95 3.05 7.86 3.81
C VAL A 95 3.65 9.02 4.58
N SER A 96 3.79 10.19 3.95
CA SER A 96 4.41 11.36 4.60
C SER A 96 3.63 11.82 5.83
N SER A 97 2.30 11.86 5.76
CA SER A 97 1.46 12.22 6.92
C SER A 97 1.56 11.21 8.06
N SER A 98 1.70 9.91 7.76
CA SER A 98 1.90 8.88 8.79
C SER A 98 3.27 9.01 9.44
N ILE A 99 4.33 9.21 8.64
CA ILE A 99 5.71 9.41 9.13
C ILE A 99 5.80 10.66 10.00
N VAL A 100 5.24 11.79 9.57
CA VAL A 100 5.26 13.04 10.34
C VAL A 100 4.55 12.86 11.68
N GLN A 101 3.40 12.18 11.70
CA GLN A 101 2.66 11.93 12.94
C GLN A 101 3.43 11.04 13.92
N VAL A 102 4.17 10.04 13.44
CA VAL A 102 4.99 9.17 14.30
C VAL A 102 6.25 9.88 14.78
N THR A 103 7.01 10.47 13.86
CA THR A 103 8.35 11.02 14.15
C THR A 103 8.32 12.36 14.88
N ILE A 104 7.42 13.26 14.49
CA ILE A 104 7.33 14.63 15.04
C ILE A 104 6.14 14.72 16.00
N GLY A 105 5.04 14.05 15.68
CA GLY A 105 3.81 14.07 16.48
C GLY A 105 3.83 13.20 17.74
N GLY A 106 4.86 12.36 17.91
CA GLY A 106 4.99 11.46 19.07
C GLY A 106 3.91 10.38 19.15
N LYS A 107 3.23 10.09 18.03
CA LYS A 107 2.22 9.02 17.96
C LYS A 107 2.88 7.68 17.70
N GLU A 108 2.27 6.61 18.21
CA GLU A 108 2.66 5.24 17.88
C GLU A 108 1.96 4.77 16.59
N TRP A 109 2.51 3.78 15.90
CA TRP A 109 1.88 3.22 14.69
C TRP A 109 0.47 2.66 14.93
N THR A 110 0.19 2.25 16.17
CA THR A 110 -1.11 1.75 16.64
C THR A 110 -2.12 2.86 16.91
N ASP A 111 -1.68 4.12 16.99
CA ASP A 111 -2.56 5.26 17.25
C ASP A 111 -3.50 5.55 16.09
N PRO A 112 -4.69 6.11 16.38
CA PRO A 112 -5.64 6.49 15.35
C PRO A 112 -5.12 7.66 14.50
N TYR A 113 -5.32 7.54 13.18
CA TYR A 113 -4.89 8.54 12.19
C TYR A 113 -5.64 9.86 12.36
N TYR A 114 -6.95 9.80 12.68
CA TYR A 114 -7.77 10.96 13.08
C TYR A 114 -8.31 10.75 14.49
N HIS A 115 -8.54 11.85 15.24
CA HIS A 115 -9.23 11.77 16.53
C HIS A 115 -10.59 11.07 16.35
N HIS A 116 -10.82 10.00 17.14
CA HIS A 116 -12.01 9.13 17.09
C HIS A 116 -12.18 8.22 15.86
N SER A 117 -11.16 8.05 15.02
CA SER A 117 -11.19 7.04 13.95
C SER A 117 -10.73 5.67 14.44
N SER A 118 -11.32 4.60 13.90
CA SER A 118 -10.82 3.22 14.07
C SER A 118 -9.64 2.89 13.14
N VAL A 119 -9.29 3.80 12.23
CA VAL A 119 -8.18 3.64 11.28
C VAL A 119 -6.89 4.11 11.94
N THR A 120 -5.91 3.21 12.06
CA THR A 120 -4.61 3.51 12.67
C THR A 120 -3.60 4.04 11.65
N LEU A 121 -2.52 4.67 12.14
CA LEU A 121 -1.38 5.10 11.31
C LEU A 121 -0.78 3.92 10.53
N TRP A 122 -0.69 2.76 11.19
CA TRP A 122 -0.25 1.51 10.57
C TRP A 122 -1.15 1.09 9.40
N VAL A 123 -2.48 1.05 9.59
CA VAL A 123 -3.43 0.69 8.52
C VAL A 123 -3.33 1.65 7.34
N THR A 124 -3.13 2.94 7.60
CA THR A 124 -2.98 3.96 6.55
C THR A 124 -1.67 3.79 5.77
N SER A 125 -0.58 3.46 6.45
CA SER A 125 0.72 3.16 5.82
C SER A 125 0.66 1.88 4.98
N THR A 126 0.02 0.82 5.49
CA THR A 126 -0.19 -0.42 4.74
C THR A 126 -1.08 -0.19 3.50
N PHE A 127 -2.14 0.61 3.62
CA PHE A 127 -2.96 1.01 2.48
C PHE A 127 -2.12 1.70 1.40
N ALA A 128 -1.20 2.57 1.80
CA ALA A 128 -0.27 3.19 0.87
C ALA A 128 0.66 2.15 0.20
N GLY A 129 1.14 1.15 0.93
CA GLY A 129 1.85 -0.01 0.38
C GLY A 129 1.07 -0.72 -0.73
N TYR A 130 -0.25 -0.91 -0.58
CA TYR A 130 -1.08 -1.50 -1.63
C TYR A 130 -1.26 -0.59 -2.85
N ILE A 131 -1.17 0.73 -2.70
CA ILE A 131 -1.12 1.65 -3.86
C ILE A 131 0.17 1.41 -4.66
N VAL A 132 1.31 1.19 -4.01
CA VAL A 132 2.58 0.86 -4.70
C VAL A 132 2.45 -0.43 -5.50
N VAL A 133 1.84 -1.45 -4.91
CA VAL A 133 1.55 -2.74 -5.56
C VAL A 133 0.64 -2.55 -6.76
N ALA A 134 -0.47 -1.81 -6.59
CA ALA A 134 -1.42 -1.55 -7.66
C ALA A 134 -0.80 -0.77 -8.83
N VAL A 135 -0.05 0.30 -8.54
CA VAL A 135 0.65 1.09 -9.56
C VAL A 135 1.69 0.24 -10.29
N SER A 136 2.46 -0.58 -9.58
CA SER A 136 3.44 -1.49 -10.18
C SER A 136 2.79 -2.52 -11.11
N LEU A 137 1.65 -3.08 -10.69
CA LEU A 137 0.89 -4.01 -11.52
C LEU A 137 0.30 -3.33 -12.76
N LEU A 138 -0.25 -2.14 -12.58
CA LEU A 138 -0.79 -1.32 -13.67
C LEU A 138 0.33 -0.97 -14.68
N ASP A 139 1.50 -0.52 -14.22
CA ASP A 139 2.66 -0.22 -15.08
C ASP A 139 3.09 -1.47 -15.87
N LEU A 140 3.07 -2.66 -15.23
CA LEU A 140 3.41 -3.93 -15.88
C LEU A 140 2.40 -4.36 -16.96
N ILE A 141 1.11 -4.10 -16.74
CA ILE A 141 0.02 -4.50 -17.65
C ILE A 141 -0.08 -3.55 -18.85
N TYR A 142 0.02 -2.25 -18.61
CA TYR A 142 -0.32 -1.24 -19.61
C TYR A 142 0.87 -0.61 -20.31
N ASP A 143 2.10 -0.68 -19.78
CA ASP A 143 3.28 -0.20 -20.49
C ASP A 143 4.01 -1.35 -21.21
N THR A 144 3.76 -1.44 -22.51
CA THR A 144 4.39 -2.43 -23.41
C THR A 144 5.84 -2.10 -23.77
N SER A 145 6.34 -0.93 -23.36
CA SER A 145 7.71 -0.45 -23.62
C SER A 145 8.58 -0.40 -22.36
N LEU A 146 8.11 -1.02 -21.27
CA LEU A 146 8.85 -1.08 -20.02
C LEU A 146 10.18 -1.81 -20.23
N ARG A 147 11.29 -1.20 -19.78
CA ARG A 147 12.61 -1.86 -19.83
C ARG A 147 12.60 -3.07 -18.89
N LEU A 148 13.32 -4.13 -19.26
CA LEU A 148 13.43 -5.36 -18.45
C LEU A 148 13.78 -5.10 -16.98
N VAL A 149 14.72 -4.18 -16.72
CA VAL A 149 15.12 -3.79 -15.36
C VAL A 149 13.96 -3.22 -14.55
N TYR A 150 13.13 -2.38 -15.19
CA TYR A 150 11.93 -1.84 -14.54
C TYR A 150 10.89 -2.94 -14.31
N MET A 151 10.71 -3.86 -15.25
CA MET A 151 9.80 -4.99 -15.09
C MET A 151 10.20 -5.86 -13.88
N VAL A 152 11.49 -6.21 -13.76
CA VAL A 152 12.02 -6.96 -12.63
C VAL A 152 11.88 -6.19 -11.32
N HIS A 153 12.11 -4.87 -11.34
CA HIS A 153 11.89 -4.02 -10.17
C HIS A 153 10.44 -4.05 -9.70
N HIS A 154 9.47 -3.87 -10.58
CA HIS A 154 8.05 -3.91 -10.22
C HIS A 154 7.61 -5.30 -9.71
N VAL A 155 8.09 -6.37 -10.34
CA VAL A 155 7.86 -7.75 -9.85
C VAL A 155 8.49 -7.95 -8.47
N GLY A 156 9.71 -7.44 -8.25
CA GLY A 156 10.37 -7.48 -6.94
C GLY A 156 9.59 -6.73 -5.87
N VAL A 157 9.06 -5.55 -6.19
CA VAL A 157 8.22 -4.76 -5.27
C VAL A 157 6.91 -5.48 -4.95
N LEU A 158 6.24 -6.08 -5.96
CA LEU A 158 5.05 -6.91 -5.79
C LEU A 158 5.32 -8.05 -4.78
N LEU A 159 6.39 -8.80 -5.01
CA LEU A 159 6.78 -9.92 -4.14
C LEU A 159 7.20 -9.47 -2.75
N ALA A 160 7.92 -8.35 -2.64
CA ALA A 160 8.37 -7.83 -1.36
C ALA A 160 7.20 -7.37 -0.49
N VAL A 161 6.27 -6.58 -1.04
CA VAL A 161 5.14 -6.04 -0.26
C VAL A 161 4.15 -7.14 0.11
N GLN A 162 3.74 -7.99 -0.85
CA GLN A 162 2.82 -9.10 -0.56
C GLN A 162 3.48 -10.19 0.30
N GLY A 163 4.76 -10.48 0.04
CA GLY A 163 5.54 -11.45 0.79
C GLY A 163 5.80 -11.01 2.22
N LEU A 164 6.02 -9.71 2.47
CA LEU A 164 6.19 -9.16 3.81
C LEU A 164 4.92 -9.34 4.64
N VAL A 165 3.73 -9.04 4.09
CA VAL A 165 2.45 -9.27 4.78
C VAL A 165 2.26 -10.75 5.10
N PHE A 166 2.55 -11.63 4.14
CA PHE A 166 2.47 -13.07 4.34
C PHE A 166 3.44 -13.57 5.42
N LEU A 167 4.68 -13.08 5.42
CA LEU A 167 5.69 -13.41 6.44
C LEU A 167 5.26 -12.94 7.82
N ILE A 168 4.79 -11.69 7.94
CA ILE A 168 4.33 -11.12 9.22
C ILE A 168 3.24 -11.96 9.88
N VAL A 169 2.35 -12.55 9.07
CA VAL A 169 1.19 -13.30 9.58
C VAL A 169 1.53 -14.77 9.85
N ASN A 170 2.50 -15.35 9.14
CA ASN A 170 2.82 -16.77 9.23
C ASN A 170 4.11 -17.08 10.00
N ALA A 171 4.92 -16.10 10.38
CA ALA A 171 6.13 -16.45 11.12
C ALA A 171 5.77 -16.92 12.54
N PRO A 172 6.47 -17.98 13.03
CA PRO A 172 6.24 -18.50 14.35
C PRO A 172 6.52 -17.42 15.41
N VAL A 173 5.76 -17.45 16.51
CA VAL A 173 5.87 -16.53 17.66
C VAL A 173 7.31 -16.39 18.16
N GLU A 174 8.06 -17.49 18.17
CA GLU A 174 9.48 -17.55 18.55
C GLU A 174 10.40 -16.70 17.64
N ARG A 175 9.97 -16.40 16.40
CA ARG A 175 10.65 -15.50 15.45
C ARG A 175 9.96 -14.14 15.32
N ALA A 176 8.96 -13.82 16.13
CA ALA A 176 8.32 -12.49 16.09
C ALA A 176 9.32 -11.37 16.40
N GLN A 177 10.30 -11.64 17.26
CA GLN A 177 11.39 -10.72 17.58
C GLN A 177 12.35 -10.51 16.39
N GLU A 178 12.58 -11.54 15.57
CA GLU A 178 13.32 -11.45 14.30
C GLU A 178 12.55 -10.66 13.23
N MET A 179 11.21 -10.73 13.25
CA MET A 179 10.37 -9.91 12.35
C MET A 179 10.37 -8.43 12.74
N ARG A 180 10.48 -8.13 14.04
CA ARG A 180 10.75 -6.77 14.51
C ARG A 180 12.11 -6.27 14.00
N TYR A 181 13.12 -7.13 13.94
CA TYR A 181 14.40 -6.83 13.28
C TYR A 181 14.27 -6.59 11.77
N LEU A 182 13.42 -7.32 11.05
CA LEU A 182 13.10 -7.04 9.65
C LEU A 182 12.35 -5.71 9.46
N GLY A 183 11.43 -5.38 10.37
CA GLY A 183 10.76 -4.06 10.43
C GLY A 183 11.75 -2.92 10.66
N ILE A 184 12.67 -3.10 11.62
CA ILE A 184 13.76 -2.15 11.91
C ILE A 184 14.75 -2.09 10.73
N MET A 185 15.08 -3.21 10.09
CA MET A 185 15.95 -3.23 8.91
C MET A 185 15.33 -2.56 7.69
N SER A 186 14.01 -2.66 7.52
CA SER A 186 13.28 -1.93 6.49
C SER A 186 13.16 -0.44 6.83
N GLU A 187 13.03 -0.09 8.11
CA GLU A 187 13.15 1.29 8.59
C GLU A 187 14.56 1.85 8.29
N ILE A 188 15.62 1.10 8.59
CA ILE A 188 17.00 1.44 8.23
C ILE A 188 17.12 1.58 6.70
N GLY A 189 16.61 0.64 5.92
CA GLY A 189 16.65 0.67 4.45
C GLY A 189 15.92 1.86 3.82
N ILE A 190 14.86 2.35 4.47
CA ILE A 190 14.13 3.57 4.07
C ILE A 190 14.92 4.84 4.47
N PHE A 191 15.73 4.78 5.54
CA PHE A 191 16.60 5.86 6.01
C PHE A 191 18.07 5.78 5.55
N TRP A 192 18.41 4.95 4.55
CA TRP A 192 19.74 5.00 3.92
C TRP A 192 19.88 6.28 3.08
N GLY A 193 20.30 7.33 3.78
CA GLY A 193 20.46 8.69 3.30
C GLY A 193 20.89 9.62 4.43
N LYS A 194 21.96 9.25 5.14
CA LYS A 194 22.92 10.21 5.69
C LYS A 194 24.22 10.06 4.93
#